data_AF-A0A972IDL1-F1
#
_entry.id   AF-A0A972IDL1-F1
#
_cell.length_a   1.000
_cell.length_b   1.000
_cell.length_c   1.000
_cell.angle_alpha   90.00
_cell.angle_beta   90.00
_cell.angle_gamma   90.00
#
_symmetry.space_group_name_H-M   'P 1'
#
loop_
_entity.id
_entity.type
_entity.pdbx_description
1 polymer ?
#
loop_
_entity_poly.entity_id
_entity_poly.type
_entity_poly.pdbx_seq_one_letter_code
_entity_poly.pdbx_strand_id
1 'polypeptide(L)'
;MEQRKKIDAYMERYKKNSIEGNIALMRDALKEFPYNLDLMSALCHALLFEKHGKEENLDECIDIVLRILERSTDDEQRYKTIETLVYAYSRKNNKEKTIEYAKKLPNCRCTQNATLEYVLEGEELRKFAQENIFNYIVLINHSVNWMMMSKDYTTEQRIFAYETLEKMYLLFLDDENYGYEHADPFRIWTEIAKEYGKLQNKEKTIFALKKPASMRMHRTI
;
A
#
# COMPACT_ATOMS: atom_id res chain seq x y z
N MET A 1 3.51 29.91 -15.73
CA MET A 1 2.86 29.06 -16.76
C MET A 1 3.87 28.18 -17.49
N GLU A 2 5.01 28.72 -17.93
CA GLU A 2 6.04 27.95 -18.65
C GLU A 2 6.81 26.95 -17.76
N GLN A 3 7.18 27.34 -16.54
CA GLN A 3 7.81 26.42 -15.57
C GLN A 3 6.92 25.22 -15.24
N ARG A 4 5.62 25.44 -15.00
CA ARG A 4 4.65 24.37 -14.73
C ARG A 4 4.58 23.38 -15.89
N LYS A 5 4.49 23.86 -17.14
CA LYS A 5 4.52 22.99 -18.33
C LYS A 5 5.79 22.13 -18.42
N LYS A 6 6.95 22.68 -18.03
CA LYS A 6 8.20 21.90 -18.00
C LYS A 6 8.19 20.83 -16.91
N ILE A 7 7.72 21.17 -15.71
CA ILE A 7 7.58 20.20 -14.60
C ILE A 7 6.61 19.08 -15.02
N ASP A 8 5.45 19.44 -15.58
CA ASP A 8 4.48 18.47 -16.09
C ASP A 8 5.10 17.56 -17.16
N ALA A 9 5.93 18.10 -18.05
CA ALA A 9 6.64 17.30 -19.05
C ALA A 9 7.66 16.33 -18.44
N TYR A 10 8.36 16.71 -17.36
CA TYR A 10 9.21 15.79 -16.61
C TYR A 10 8.38 14.67 -15.97
N MET A 11 7.25 14.99 -15.35
CA MET A 11 6.37 14.01 -14.69
C MET A 11 5.70 13.07 -15.70
N GLU A 12 5.35 13.54 -16.89
CA GLU A 12 4.80 12.68 -17.95
C GLU A 12 5.86 11.70 -18.51
N ARG A 13 7.12 12.13 -18.60
CA ARG A 13 8.23 11.23 -18.91
C ARG A 13 8.47 10.23 -17.79
N TYR A 14 8.37 10.67 -16.54
CA TYR A 14 8.58 9.84 -15.36
C TYR A 14 7.68 8.60 -15.37
N LYS A 15 6.39 8.80 -15.69
CA LYS A 15 5.38 7.73 -15.75
C LYS A 15 5.69 6.63 -16.78
N LYS A 16 6.50 6.93 -17.80
CA LYS A 16 6.80 6.02 -18.93
C LYS A 16 8.19 5.38 -18.83
N ASN A 17 9.02 5.84 -17.90
CA ASN A 17 10.42 5.45 -17.83
C ASN A 17 10.62 4.27 -16.87
N SER A 18 11.79 3.64 -16.94
CA SER A 18 12.19 2.68 -15.91
C SER A 18 12.53 3.39 -14.60
N ILE A 19 12.60 2.65 -13.49
CA ILE A 19 12.97 3.19 -12.18
C ILE A 19 14.38 3.80 -12.23
N GLU A 20 15.34 3.12 -12.85
CA GLU A 20 16.71 3.59 -13.02
C GLU A 20 16.77 4.85 -13.91
N GLY A 21 16.00 4.86 -14.99
CA GLY A 21 15.87 6.03 -15.86
C GLY A 21 15.25 7.23 -15.13
N ASN A 22 14.34 6.97 -14.20
CA ASN A 22 13.70 8.00 -13.39
C ASN A 22 14.64 8.68 -12.41
N ILE A 23 15.61 7.96 -11.86
CA ILE A 23 16.64 8.58 -11.00
C ILE A 23 17.42 9.63 -11.79
N ALA A 24 17.91 9.30 -12.99
CA ALA A 24 18.64 10.24 -13.83
C ALA A 24 17.76 11.43 -14.25
N LEU A 25 16.53 11.15 -14.72
CA LEU A 25 15.58 12.16 -15.15
C LEU A 25 15.25 13.16 -14.05
N MET A 26 14.97 12.70 -12.83
CA MET A 26 14.61 13.58 -11.72
C MET A 26 15.81 14.35 -11.17
N ARG A 27 17.02 13.75 -11.14
CA ARG A 27 18.24 14.50 -10.81
C ARG A 27 18.49 15.65 -11.78
N ASP A 28 18.25 15.44 -13.08
CA ASP A 28 18.34 16.52 -14.07
C ASP A 28 17.24 17.58 -13.89
N ALA A 29 16.01 17.15 -13.66
CA ALA A 29 14.90 18.07 -13.39
C ALA A 29 15.17 18.96 -12.15
N LEU A 30 15.77 18.40 -11.10
CA LEU A 30 16.12 19.11 -9.88
C LEU A 30 17.34 20.05 -10.04
N LYS A 31 18.13 19.95 -11.12
CA LYS A 31 19.11 21.01 -11.44
C LYS A 31 18.40 22.29 -11.88
N GLU A 32 17.29 22.15 -12.62
CA GLU A 32 16.48 23.28 -13.11
C GLU A 32 15.49 23.76 -12.03
N PHE A 33 14.95 22.84 -11.24
CA PHE A 33 13.92 23.12 -10.23
C PHE A 33 14.29 22.53 -8.84
N PRO A 34 15.37 23.01 -8.19
CA PRO A 34 15.99 22.36 -7.02
C PRO A 34 15.11 22.24 -5.77
N TYR A 35 13.98 22.96 -5.76
CA TYR A 35 13.10 23.08 -4.61
C TYR A 35 11.67 22.63 -4.89
N ASN A 36 11.43 22.05 -6.07
CA ASN A 36 10.12 21.53 -6.39
C ASN A 36 9.87 20.21 -5.64
N LEU A 37 8.89 20.22 -4.74
CA LEU A 37 8.61 19.12 -3.82
C LEU A 37 8.08 17.86 -4.53
N ASP A 38 7.40 18.03 -5.68
CA ASP A 38 6.88 16.90 -6.47
C ASP A 38 8.00 16.14 -7.16
N LEU A 39 8.96 16.87 -7.77
CA LEU A 39 10.16 16.28 -8.37
C LEU A 39 11.06 15.62 -7.32
N MET A 40 11.17 16.24 -6.13
CA MET A 40 11.87 15.63 -4.99
C MET A 40 11.19 14.32 -4.55
N SER A 41 9.87 14.33 -4.40
CA SER A 41 9.08 13.13 -4.06
C SER A 41 9.23 12.03 -5.12
N ALA A 42 9.21 12.40 -6.40
CA ALA A 42 9.39 11.46 -7.52
C ALA A 42 10.79 10.84 -7.53
N LEU A 43 11.84 11.61 -7.22
CA LEU A 43 13.19 11.10 -7.05
C LEU A 43 13.26 10.11 -5.87
N CYS A 44 12.72 10.46 -4.70
CA CYS A 44 12.67 9.57 -3.55
C CYS A 44 12.00 8.23 -3.87
N HIS A 45 10.86 8.26 -4.55
CA HIS A 45 10.18 7.04 -4.99
C HIS A 45 11.07 6.18 -5.89
N ALA A 46 11.76 6.78 -6.86
CA ALA A 46 12.66 6.05 -7.75
C ALA A 46 13.87 5.46 -7.00
N LEU A 47 14.47 6.22 -6.08
CA LEU A 47 15.58 5.77 -5.23
C LEU A 47 15.16 4.62 -4.31
N LEU A 48 13.96 4.70 -3.74
CA LEU A 48 13.42 3.69 -2.82
C LEU A 48 13.10 2.37 -3.52
N PHE A 49 12.68 2.37 -4.77
CA PHE A 49 12.28 1.15 -5.48
C PHE A 49 13.31 0.64 -6.51
N GLU A 50 14.50 1.25 -6.56
CA GLU A 50 15.60 0.76 -7.38
C GLU A 50 15.98 -0.67 -6.98
N LYS A 51 16.08 -1.56 -7.98
CA LYS A 51 16.17 -3.01 -7.83
C LYS A 51 17.39 -3.47 -7.02
N HIS A 52 18.49 -2.73 -7.12
CA HIS A 52 19.74 -3.03 -6.43
C HIS A 52 19.89 -2.30 -5.09
N GLY A 53 18.91 -1.46 -4.71
CA GLY A 53 18.73 -0.93 -3.36
C GLY A 53 20.01 -0.42 -2.73
N LYS A 54 20.82 0.33 -3.50
CA LYS A 54 22.12 0.83 -3.02
C LYS A 54 21.92 1.65 -1.76
N GLU A 55 22.79 1.44 -0.77
CA GLU A 55 22.73 2.18 0.49
C GLU A 55 22.76 3.69 0.27
N GLU A 56 23.59 4.15 -0.67
CA GLU A 56 23.68 5.55 -1.11
C GLU A 56 22.35 6.13 -1.60
N ASN A 57 21.53 5.32 -2.31
CA ASN A 57 20.21 5.77 -2.77
C ASN A 57 19.24 5.94 -1.59
N LEU A 58 19.36 5.10 -0.56
CA LEU A 58 18.54 5.23 0.65
C LEU A 58 18.96 6.46 1.46
N ASP A 59 20.26 6.76 1.55
CA ASP A 59 20.76 7.96 2.21
C ASP A 59 20.32 9.23 1.48
N GLU A 60 20.46 9.27 0.15
CA GLU A 60 19.95 10.38 -0.67
C GLU A 60 18.42 10.53 -0.51
N CYS A 61 17.68 9.43 -0.50
CA CYS A 61 16.23 9.44 -0.29
C CYS A 61 15.88 10.07 1.07
N ILE A 62 16.56 9.66 2.15
CA ILE A 62 16.36 10.20 3.50
C ILE A 62 16.62 11.71 3.52
N ASP A 63 17.74 12.16 2.93
CA ASP A 63 18.11 13.57 2.89
C ASP A 63 17.10 14.43 2.11
N ILE A 64 16.57 13.90 1.00
CA ILE A 64 15.53 14.60 0.22
C ILE A 64 14.22 14.65 1.01
N VAL A 65 13.79 13.53 1.59
CA VAL A 65 12.55 13.42 2.39
C VAL A 65 12.56 14.38 3.57
N LEU A 66 13.67 14.50 4.29
CA LEU A 66 13.79 15.45 5.40
C LEU A 66 13.64 16.91 4.92
N ARG A 67 14.24 17.26 3.78
CA ARG A 67 14.08 18.59 3.17
C ARG A 67 12.65 18.86 2.70
N ILE A 68 11.91 17.85 2.24
CA ILE A 68 10.48 18.00 1.93
C ILE A 68 9.70 18.31 3.20
N LEU A 69 9.95 17.59 4.31
CA LEU A 69 9.25 17.80 5.58
C LEU A 69 9.53 19.17 6.23
N GLU A 70 10.69 19.75 5.99
CA GLU A 70 11.03 21.11 6.44
C GLU A 70 10.23 22.20 5.71
N ARG A 71 9.79 21.94 4.48
CA ARG A 71 9.22 22.95 3.58
C ARG A 71 7.74 22.77 3.30
N SER A 72 7.27 21.53 3.30
CA SER A 72 5.89 21.20 2.99
C SER A 72 4.97 21.59 4.14
N THR A 73 3.92 22.34 3.81
CA THR A 73 2.80 22.67 4.70
C THR A 73 1.53 21.88 4.36
N ASP A 74 1.60 21.02 3.34
CA ASP A 74 0.48 20.20 2.88
C ASP A 74 0.49 18.86 3.62
N ASP A 75 -0.55 18.58 4.40
CA ASP A 75 -0.57 17.40 5.27
C ASP A 75 -0.52 16.08 4.48
N GLU A 76 -1.16 16.01 3.32
CA GLU A 76 -1.14 14.81 2.47
C GLU A 76 0.29 14.51 1.97
N GLN A 77 0.97 15.52 1.44
CA GLN A 77 2.37 15.40 1.01
C GLN A 77 3.26 15.03 2.20
N ARG A 78 3.09 15.68 3.36
CA ARG A 78 3.85 15.39 4.57
C ARG A 78 3.68 13.94 5.02
N TYR A 79 2.46 13.41 5.04
CA TYR A 79 2.20 12.03 5.45
C TYR A 79 2.82 11.02 4.46
N LYS A 80 2.69 11.24 3.15
CA LYS A 80 3.37 10.39 2.13
C LYS A 80 4.89 10.45 2.26
N THR A 81 5.43 11.62 2.56
CA THR A 81 6.87 11.82 2.79
C THR A 81 7.34 11.10 4.07
N ILE A 82 6.56 11.14 5.16
CA ILE A 82 6.86 10.38 6.39
C ILE A 82 6.80 8.86 6.12
N GLU A 83 5.82 8.38 5.38
CA GLU A 83 5.73 6.95 5.00
C GLU A 83 6.97 6.50 4.20
N THR A 84 7.41 7.31 3.24
CA THR A 84 8.66 7.08 2.50
C THR A 84 9.87 6.96 3.44
N LEU A 85 9.92 7.79 4.49
CA LEU A 85 10.98 7.76 5.50
C LEU A 85 10.96 6.46 6.32
N VAL A 86 9.77 5.99 6.69
CA VAL A 86 9.57 4.71 7.39
C VAL A 86 10.12 3.57 6.54
N TYR A 87 9.80 3.52 5.25
CA TYR A 87 10.34 2.50 4.35
C TYR A 87 11.86 2.58 4.21
N ALA A 88 12.42 3.78 4.01
CA ALA A 88 13.87 3.95 3.87
C ALA A 88 14.63 3.48 5.12
N TYR A 89 14.21 3.90 6.33
CA TYR A 89 14.83 3.44 7.57
C TYR A 89 14.63 1.95 7.82
N SER A 90 13.47 1.40 7.46
CA SER A 90 13.21 -0.04 7.57
C SER A 90 14.15 -0.85 6.69
N ARG A 91 14.40 -0.42 5.43
CA ARG A 91 15.36 -1.08 4.53
C ARG A 91 16.80 -0.97 5.02
N LYS A 92 17.14 0.10 5.76
CA LYS A 92 18.42 0.24 6.47
C LYS A 92 18.48 -0.51 7.81
N ASN A 93 17.46 -1.30 8.16
CA ASN A 93 17.33 -2.00 9.44
C ASN A 93 17.39 -1.08 10.68
N ASN A 94 17.09 0.22 10.52
CA ASN A 94 17.05 1.18 11.62
C ASN A 94 15.67 1.15 12.30
N LYS A 95 15.48 0.19 13.20
CA LYS A 95 14.21 -0.04 13.90
C LYS A 95 13.74 1.17 14.71
N GLU A 96 14.66 1.86 15.40
CA GLU A 96 14.34 3.00 16.24
C GLU A 96 13.71 4.14 15.42
N LYS A 97 14.39 4.55 14.34
CA LYS A 97 13.87 5.60 13.45
C LYS A 97 12.62 5.17 12.70
N THR A 98 12.53 3.91 12.29
CA THR A 98 11.31 3.36 11.69
C THR A 98 10.10 3.55 12.61
N ILE A 99 10.24 3.22 13.91
CA ILE A 99 9.17 3.38 14.89
C ILE A 99 8.90 4.86 15.19
N GLU A 100 9.94 5.68 15.34
CA GLU A 100 9.82 7.11 15.60
C GLU A 100 8.95 7.79 14.55
N TYR A 101 9.25 7.57 13.27
CA TYR A 101 8.52 8.19 12.16
C TYR A 101 7.16 7.56 11.92
N ALA A 102 7.01 6.24 12.07
CA ALA A 102 5.71 5.59 11.92
C ALA A 102 4.67 6.13 12.92
N LYS A 103 5.10 6.48 14.15
CA LYS A 103 4.23 7.10 15.17
C LYS A 103 3.84 8.56 14.88
N LYS A 104 4.44 9.21 13.88
CA LYS A 104 4.07 10.58 13.45
C LYS A 104 2.95 10.58 12.41
N LEU A 105 2.63 9.42 11.82
CA LEU A 105 1.52 9.29 10.87
C LEU A 105 0.17 9.36 11.60
N PRO A 106 -0.90 9.83 10.92
CA PRO A 106 -2.24 9.81 11.48
C PRO A 106 -2.67 8.37 11.78
N ASN A 107 -3.38 8.18 12.89
CA ASN A 107 -4.01 6.90 13.18
C ASN A 107 -5.29 6.74 12.33
N CYS A 108 -5.77 5.50 12.19
CA CYS A 108 -6.92 5.17 11.32
C CYS A 108 -8.22 5.93 11.65
N ARG A 109 -8.41 6.40 12.89
CA ARG A 109 -9.59 7.18 13.30
C ARG A 109 -9.50 8.65 12.95
N CYS A 110 -8.30 9.15 12.69
CA CYS A 110 -8.03 10.54 12.34
C CYS A 110 -7.69 10.66 10.84
N THR A 111 -8.54 10.09 9.99
CA THR A 111 -8.40 10.11 8.53
C THR A 111 -9.64 10.71 7.90
N GLN A 112 -9.52 11.26 6.67
CA GLN A 112 -10.67 11.76 5.92
C GLN A 112 -11.74 10.67 5.73
N ASN A 113 -11.31 9.42 5.52
CA ASN A 113 -12.19 8.28 5.39
C ASN A 113 -13.07 8.09 6.62
N ALA A 114 -12.50 8.27 7.82
CA ALA A 114 -13.24 8.13 9.08
C ALA A 114 -14.11 9.35 9.42
N THR A 115 -13.88 10.53 8.83
CA THR A 115 -14.56 11.78 9.22
C THR A 115 -15.57 12.29 8.20
N LEU A 116 -15.38 12.03 6.91
CA LEU A 116 -16.29 12.53 5.86
C LEU A 116 -17.68 11.87 5.92
N GLU A 117 -17.77 10.62 6.37
CA GLU A 117 -19.06 9.92 6.53
C GLU A 117 -20.05 10.66 7.45
N TYR A 118 -19.58 11.51 8.37
CA TYR A 118 -20.44 12.31 9.24
C TYR A 118 -21.11 13.49 8.53
N VAL A 119 -20.58 13.90 7.37
CA VAL A 119 -20.96 15.13 6.67
C VAL A 119 -21.62 14.83 5.33
N LEU A 120 -21.22 13.74 4.67
CA LEU A 120 -21.81 13.33 3.40
C LEU A 120 -23.26 12.87 3.58
N GLU A 121 -24.08 13.08 2.55
CA GLU A 121 -25.50 12.73 2.57
C GLU A 121 -25.91 11.97 1.29
N GLY A 122 -27.08 11.31 1.35
CA GLY A 122 -27.72 10.75 0.16
C GLY A 122 -26.89 9.70 -0.58
N GLU A 123 -26.76 9.86 -1.90
CA GLU A 123 -26.01 8.93 -2.76
C GLU A 123 -24.50 9.01 -2.55
N GLU A 124 -23.98 10.21 -2.29
CA GLU A 124 -22.56 10.44 -2.06
C GLU A 124 -22.07 9.69 -0.83
N LEU A 125 -22.82 9.78 0.28
CA LEU A 125 -22.54 8.99 1.48
C LEU A 125 -22.55 7.49 1.20
N ARG A 126 -23.55 7.00 0.45
CA ARG A 126 -23.64 5.56 0.15
C ARG A 126 -22.43 5.05 -0.61
N LYS A 127 -22.01 5.76 -1.66
CA LYS A 127 -20.82 5.38 -2.45
C LYS A 127 -19.55 5.45 -1.62
N PHE A 128 -19.38 6.54 -0.87
CA PHE A 128 -18.22 6.73 -0.01
C PHE A 128 -18.12 5.65 1.09
N ALA A 129 -19.23 5.31 1.73
CA ALA A 129 -19.29 4.25 2.74
C ALA A 129 -18.98 2.86 2.14
N GLN A 130 -19.45 2.59 0.92
CA GLN A 130 -19.10 1.34 0.21
C GLN A 130 -17.60 1.26 -0.08
N GLU A 131 -16.99 2.34 -0.56
CA GLU A 131 -15.54 2.42 -0.79
C GLU A 131 -14.77 2.27 0.53
N ASN A 132 -15.24 2.86 1.63
CA ASN A 132 -14.64 2.74 2.94
C ASN A 132 -14.70 1.32 3.49
N ILE A 133 -15.86 0.65 3.40
CA ILE A 133 -16.01 -0.76 3.81
C ILE A 133 -14.96 -1.61 3.10
N PHE A 134 -14.81 -1.41 1.79
CA PHE A 134 -13.79 -2.10 1.01
C PHE A 134 -12.37 -1.84 1.55
N ASN A 135 -12.00 -0.57 1.75
CA ASN A 135 -10.71 -0.20 2.34
C ASN A 135 -10.48 -0.83 3.73
N TYR A 136 -11.52 -0.91 4.56
CA TYR A 136 -11.42 -1.53 5.88
C TYR A 136 -11.21 -3.03 5.81
N ILE A 137 -11.85 -3.74 4.88
CA ILE A 137 -11.62 -5.18 4.69
C ILE A 137 -10.16 -5.42 4.27
N VAL A 138 -9.59 -4.59 3.39
CA VAL A 138 -8.18 -4.66 2.99
C VAL A 138 -7.25 -4.41 4.20
N LEU A 139 -7.55 -3.42 5.04
CA LEU A 139 -6.77 -3.15 6.26
C LEU A 139 -6.87 -4.28 7.30
N ILE A 140 -8.04 -4.91 7.43
CA ILE A 140 -8.23 -6.10 8.27
C ILE A 140 -7.41 -7.25 7.70
N ASN A 141 -7.45 -7.49 6.38
CA ASN A 141 -6.64 -8.50 5.71
C ASN A 141 -5.16 -8.30 6.03
N HIS A 142 -4.60 -7.11 5.80
CA HIS A 142 -3.22 -6.80 6.13
C HIS A 142 -2.89 -7.08 7.60
N SER A 143 -3.75 -6.64 8.51
CA SER A 143 -3.55 -6.85 9.95
C SER A 143 -3.54 -8.33 10.33
N VAL A 144 -4.48 -9.12 9.79
CA VAL A 144 -4.52 -10.58 9.98
C VAL A 144 -3.22 -11.23 9.51
N ASN A 145 -2.69 -10.82 8.36
CA ASN A 145 -1.43 -11.37 7.86
C ASN A 145 -0.23 -11.02 8.75
N TRP A 146 -0.14 -9.78 9.24
CA TRP A 146 0.88 -9.39 10.21
C TRP A 146 0.76 -10.18 11.52
N MET A 147 -0.47 -10.44 12.00
CA MET A 147 -0.70 -11.32 13.15
C MET A 147 -0.17 -12.74 12.86
N MET A 148 -0.46 -13.31 11.69
CA MET A 148 0.02 -14.65 11.35
C MET A 148 1.54 -14.74 11.23
N MET A 149 2.21 -13.63 10.89
CA MET A 149 3.67 -13.54 10.86
C MET A 149 4.32 -13.42 12.24
N SER A 150 3.57 -13.12 13.32
CA SER A 150 4.10 -13.13 14.69
C SER A 150 4.52 -14.54 15.15
N LYS A 151 4.01 -15.58 14.49
CA LYS A 151 4.24 -17.01 14.79
C LYS A 151 3.63 -17.50 16.12
N ASP A 152 2.80 -16.70 16.76
CA ASP A 152 2.16 -17.06 18.04
C ASP A 152 0.83 -17.83 17.89
N TYR A 153 0.42 -18.12 16.66
CA TYR A 153 -0.86 -18.73 16.33
C TYR A 153 -0.72 -20.17 15.84
N THR A 154 -1.55 -21.07 16.38
CA THR A 154 -1.66 -22.45 15.90
C THR A 154 -2.24 -22.51 14.50
N THR A 155 -2.07 -23.64 13.83
CA THR A 155 -2.64 -23.90 12.49
C THR A 155 -4.16 -23.70 12.48
N GLU A 156 -4.88 -24.16 13.50
CA GLU A 156 -6.33 -24.04 13.62
C GLU A 156 -6.76 -22.58 13.80
N GLN A 157 -6.03 -21.81 14.62
CA GLN A 157 -6.29 -20.38 14.79
C GLN A 157 -6.05 -19.60 13.50
N ARG A 158 -5.01 -19.96 12.75
CA ARG A 158 -4.72 -19.38 11.42
C ARG A 158 -5.85 -19.65 10.44
N ILE A 159 -6.31 -20.90 10.35
CA ILE A 159 -7.44 -21.29 9.49
C ILE A 159 -8.68 -20.48 9.86
N PHE A 160 -9.03 -20.42 11.16
CA PHE A 160 -10.19 -19.66 11.62
C PHE A 160 -10.11 -18.18 11.25
N ALA A 161 -8.94 -17.55 11.37
CA ALA A 161 -8.74 -16.16 11.01
C ALA A 161 -8.94 -15.92 9.50
N TYR A 162 -8.36 -16.78 8.65
CA TYR A 162 -8.52 -16.66 7.19
C TYR A 162 -9.94 -16.97 6.72
N GLU A 163 -10.62 -17.97 7.29
CA GLU A 163 -12.03 -18.25 7.00
C GLU A 163 -12.94 -17.11 7.46
N THR A 164 -12.61 -16.43 8.56
CA THR A 164 -13.35 -15.24 9.01
C THR A 164 -13.19 -14.09 8.04
N LEU A 165 -11.97 -13.86 7.54
CA LEU A 165 -11.70 -12.83 6.55
C LEU A 165 -12.42 -13.10 5.23
N GLU A 166 -12.48 -14.35 4.78
CA GLU A 166 -13.24 -14.74 3.58
C GLU A 166 -14.73 -14.40 3.71
N LYS A 167 -15.33 -14.69 4.88
CA LYS A 167 -16.73 -14.32 5.16
C LYS A 167 -16.95 -12.81 5.14
N MET A 168 -15.98 -12.00 5.59
CA MET A 168 -16.07 -10.54 5.51
C MET A 168 -16.08 -10.06 4.05
N TYR A 169 -15.21 -10.60 3.21
CA TYR A 169 -15.23 -10.29 1.78
C TYR A 169 -16.57 -10.67 1.13
N LEU A 170 -17.11 -11.86 1.42
CA LEU A 170 -18.39 -12.31 0.87
C LEU A 170 -19.61 -11.52 1.35
N LEU A 171 -19.57 -10.98 2.58
CA LEU A 171 -20.68 -10.20 3.12
C LEU A 171 -20.89 -8.87 2.37
N PHE A 172 -19.79 -8.25 1.94
CA PHE A 172 -19.81 -6.91 1.36
C PHE A 172 -19.56 -6.88 -0.16
N LEU A 173 -19.08 -7.98 -0.74
CA LEU A 173 -18.85 -8.19 -2.17
C LEU A 173 -19.59 -9.47 -2.62
N ASP A 174 -20.89 -9.50 -2.34
CA ASP A 174 -21.77 -10.67 -2.50
C ASP A 174 -22.08 -11.02 -3.96
N ASP A 175 -21.80 -10.09 -4.89
CA ASP A 175 -21.85 -10.28 -6.34
C ASP A 175 -20.56 -10.93 -6.92
N GLU A 176 -19.63 -11.35 -6.06
CA GLU A 176 -18.28 -11.83 -6.41
C GLU A 176 -17.44 -10.79 -7.18
N ASN A 177 -17.83 -9.51 -7.15
CA ASN A 177 -17.10 -8.42 -7.78
C ASN A 177 -16.01 -7.91 -6.84
N TYR A 178 -14.89 -8.63 -6.78
CA TYR A 178 -13.73 -8.26 -5.95
C TYR A 178 -12.93 -7.05 -6.50
N GLY A 179 -13.44 -6.34 -7.52
CA GLY A 179 -12.81 -5.16 -8.10
C GLY A 179 -11.36 -5.38 -8.54
N TYR A 180 -10.48 -4.41 -8.29
CA TYR A 180 -9.04 -4.52 -8.62
C TYR A 180 -8.24 -5.45 -7.69
N GLU A 181 -8.82 -5.92 -6.57
CA GLU A 181 -8.11 -6.64 -5.50
C GLU A 181 -8.32 -8.17 -5.54
N HIS A 182 -8.53 -8.74 -6.74
CA HIS A 182 -8.63 -10.19 -6.95
C HIS A 182 -7.44 -11.01 -6.39
N ALA A 183 -6.29 -10.36 -6.16
CA ALA A 183 -5.13 -10.98 -5.55
C ALA A 183 -5.39 -11.42 -4.09
N ASP A 184 -6.27 -10.73 -3.37
CA ASP A 184 -6.49 -10.96 -1.95
C ASP A 184 -7.32 -12.22 -1.65
N PRO A 185 -8.50 -12.44 -2.26
CA PRO A 185 -9.23 -13.69 -2.12
C PRO A 185 -8.41 -14.91 -2.56
N PHE A 186 -7.67 -14.80 -3.67
CA PHE A 186 -6.75 -15.84 -4.13
C PHE A 186 -5.70 -16.17 -3.08
N ARG A 187 -5.08 -15.14 -2.48
CA ARG A 187 -4.05 -15.30 -1.46
C ARG A 187 -4.60 -15.92 -0.18
N ILE A 188 -5.79 -15.51 0.26
CA ILE A 188 -6.47 -16.06 1.43
C ILE A 188 -6.68 -17.57 1.27
N TRP A 189 -7.25 -18.01 0.15
CA TRP A 189 -7.47 -19.44 -0.12
C TRP A 189 -6.18 -20.22 -0.27
N THR A 190 -5.13 -19.60 -0.81
CA THR A 190 -3.79 -20.20 -0.86
C THR A 190 -3.23 -20.41 0.55
N GLU A 191 -3.39 -19.44 1.46
CA GLU A 191 -2.98 -19.61 2.86
C GLU A 191 -3.83 -20.67 3.59
N ILE A 192 -5.15 -20.68 3.39
CA ILE A 192 -6.05 -21.74 3.92
C ILE A 192 -5.58 -23.13 3.47
N ALA A 193 -5.26 -23.29 2.19
CA ALA A 193 -4.76 -24.56 1.64
C ALA A 193 -3.43 -24.98 2.30
N LYS A 194 -2.48 -24.05 2.48
CA LYS A 194 -1.22 -24.32 3.16
C LYS A 194 -1.44 -24.79 4.60
N GLU A 195 -2.32 -24.13 5.34
CA GLU A 195 -2.60 -24.50 6.73
C GLU A 195 -3.31 -25.88 6.84
N TYR A 196 -4.31 -26.16 5.99
CA TYR A 196 -4.91 -27.51 5.94
C TYR A 196 -3.91 -28.60 5.51
N GLY A 197 -2.94 -28.24 4.65
CA GLY A 197 -1.84 -29.13 4.26
C GLY A 197 -0.96 -29.52 5.45
N LYS A 198 -0.67 -28.59 6.38
CA LYS A 198 0.06 -28.89 7.62
C LYS A 198 -0.68 -29.87 8.52
N LEU A 199 -2.02 -29.83 8.52
CA LEU A 199 -2.88 -30.79 9.22
C LEU A 199 -3.05 -32.12 8.48
N GLN A 200 -2.42 -32.29 7.31
CA GLN A 200 -2.59 -33.44 6.43
C GLN A 200 -4.06 -33.68 6.02
N ASN A 201 -4.89 -32.64 6.06
CA ASN A 201 -6.29 -32.73 5.65
C ASN A 201 -6.41 -32.58 4.13
N LYS A 202 -6.22 -33.70 3.42
CA LYS A 202 -6.18 -33.74 1.95
C LYS A 202 -7.45 -33.18 1.30
N GLU A 203 -8.62 -33.53 1.84
CA GLU A 203 -9.92 -33.10 1.30
C GLU A 203 -10.06 -31.58 1.35
N LYS A 204 -9.85 -30.99 2.53
CA LYS A 204 -9.95 -29.54 2.70
C LYS A 204 -8.84 -28.76 1.98
N THR A 205 -7.64 -29.35 1.89
CA THR A 205 -6.53 -28.76 1.11
C THR A 205 -6.92 -28.66 -0.38
N ILE A 206 -7.44 -29.74 -0.97
CA ILE A 206 -7.87 -29.75 -2.38
C ILE A 206 -9.04 -28.80 -2.61
N PHE A 207 -10.01 -28.77 -1.68
CA PHE A 207 -11.13 -27.84 -1.74
C PHE A 207 -10.64 -26.38 -1.77
N ALA A 208 -9.76 -26.00 -0.84
CA ALA A 208 -9.20 -24.66 -0.76
C ALA A 208 -8.40 -24.27 -2.01
N LEU A 209 -7.64 -25.21 -2.61
CA LEU A 209 -6.89 -24.95 -3.85
C LEU A 209 -7.80 -24.74 -5.07
N LYS A 210 -9.00 -25.34 -5.09
CA LYS A 210 -9.95 -25.19 -6.20
C LYS A 210 -10.78 -23.91 -6.13
N LYS A 211 -10.96 -23.36 -4.93
CA LYS A 211 -11.78 -22.16 -4.69
C LYS A 211 -11.35 -20.93 -5.52
N PRO A 212 -10.06 -20.56 -5.60
CA PRO A 212 -9.64 -19.42 -6.41
C PRO A 212 -9.96 -19.58 -7.90
N ALA A 213 -9.90 -20.79 -8.45
CA ALA A 213 -10.21 -21.05 -9.86
C ALA A 213 -11.71 -20.95 -10.17
N SER A 214 -12.57 -21.08 -9.15
CA SER A 214 -14.02 -20.88 -9.29
C SER A 214 -14.47 -19.43 -9.14
N MET A 215 -13.63 -18.55 -8.60
CA MET A 215 -13.91 -17.13 -8.47
C MET A 215 -13.82 -16.48 -9.85
N ARG A 216 -14.90 -15.83 -10.31
CA ARG A 216 -14.93 -15.20 -11.63
C ARG A 216 -13.93 -14.04 -11.69
N MET A 217 -12.98 -14.14 -12.62
CA MET A 217 -12.18 -13.00 -13.05
C MET A 217 -12.98 -12.22 -14.08
N HIS A 218 -13.34 -10.97 -13.79
CA HIS A 218 -13.73 -10.03 -14.84
C HIS A 218 -12.61 -9.02 -15.03
N ARG A 219 -11.91 -9.17 -16.17
CA ARG A 219 -11.20 -8.06 -16.80
C ARG A 219 -12.28 -7.08 -17.24
N THR A 220 -12.45 -5.98 -16.52
CA THR A 220 -13.31 -4.91 -17.01
C THR A 220 -12.59 -4.14 -18.12
N ILE A 221 -13.42 -3.74 -19.08
CA ILE A 221 -13.19 -3.03 -20.34
C ILE A 221 -12.43 -1.72 -20.14
#